data_AF-A0A820L9C2-F1
#
_entry.id   AF-A0A820L9C2-F1
#
_cell.length_a   1.000
_cell.length_b   1.000
_cell.length_c   1.000
_cell.angle_alpha   90.00
_cell.angle_beta   90.00
_cell.angle_gamma   90.00
#
_symmetry.space_group_name_H-M   'P 1'
#
loop_
_entity.id
_entity.type
_entity.pdbx_description
1 polymer ?
#
loop_
_entity_poly.entity_id
_entity_poly.type
_entity_poly.pdbx_seq_one_letter_code
_entity_poly.pdbx_strand_id
1 'polypeptide(L)'
;SLEMINNIRSTFIEMLKNSTWMDDTSKNRSVEKALAIDEKIGYPDYLGSTNTTTLDKMYQDYVFSDSYLSNTFKLLQIKSNESLRILRDPIDRKDWGTSPPTIVNAFYSPPRNQISFPAGILQMPFFNRDAPKYLNYGAVIGHEITHGFDDSGRQYDKDGNRVSWWTPETIDQFIQRKTCIVNQYSNFVVAQINQTVNGNQTQGENIADNGGIKESFYAYKKLLLTKNDKSLPGLQDYSNEQLFFIWNARIRCFWEYNDYLAYLKRLIEKQSNGHPIDDFR
;
A
#
# COMPACT_ATOMS: atom_id res chain seq x y z
N SER A 1 -9.26 -1.58 -13.22
CA SER A 1 -8.43 -1.14 -12.07
C SER A 1 -8.50 0.37 -11.86
N LEU A 2 -8.29 1.22 -12.88
CA LEU A 2 -8.41 2.69 -12.74
C LEU A 2 -9.76 3.15 -12.15
N GLU A 3 -10.89 2.62 -12.63
CA GLU A 3 -12.22 2.96 -12.10
C GLU A 3 -12.31 2.71 -10.58
N MET A 4 -11.74 1.60 -10.11
CA MET A 4 -11.75 1.22 -8.70
C MET A 4 -10.89 2.15 -7.84
N ILE A 5 -9.68 2.48 -8.33
CA ILE A 5 -8.80 3.46 -7.68
C ILE A 5 -9.52 4.80 -7.56
N ASN A 6 -10.16 5.27 -8.63
CA ASN A 6 -10.91 6.52 -8.62
C ASN A 6 -12.09 6.48 -7.65
N ASN A 7 -12.86 5.39 -7.59
CA ASN A 7 -13.99 5.26 -6.67
C ASN A 7 -13.54 5.27 -5.20
N ILE A 8 -12.44 4.59 -4.87
CA ILE A 8 -11.87 4.57 -3.52
C ILE A 8 -11.30 5.94 -3.17
N ARG A 9 -10.52 6.56 -4.07
CA ARG A 9 -9.98 7.93 -3.91
C ARG A 9 -11.10 8.95 -3.69
N SER A 10 -12.17 8.92 -4.48
CA SER A 10 -13.32 9.81 -4.30
C SER A 10 -13.99 9.59 -2.94
N THR A 11 -14.12 8.34 -2.50
CA THR A 11 -14.68 8.00 -1.19
C THR A 11 -13.79 8.51 -0.05
N PHE A 12 -12.48 8.37 -0.16
CA PHE A 12 -11.53 8.94 0.79
C PHE A 12 -11.64 10.48 0.87
N ILE A 13 -11.74 11.16 -0.27
CA ILE A 13 -11.93 12.61 -0.33
C ILE A 13 -13.23 13.05 0.37
N GLU A 14 -14.32 12.32 0.17
CA GLU A 14 -15.57 12.59 0.89
C GLU A 14 -15.42 12.37 2.41
N MET A 15 -14.69 11.32 2.82
CA MET A 15 -14.39 11.09 4.23
C MET A 15 -13.54 12.22 4.83
N LEU A 16 -12.57 12.76 4.10
CA LEU A 16 -11.80 13.93 4.51
C LEU A 16 -12.69 15.16 4.69
N LYS A 17 -13.57 15.45 3.72
CA LYS A 17 -14.49 16.59 3.78
C LYS A 17 -15.44 16.52 4.98
N ASN A 18 -15.92 15.31 5.29
CA ASN A 18 -16.83 15.06 6.41
C ASN A 18 -16.11 14.82 7.75
N SER A 19 -14.77 14.92 7.78
CA SER A 19 -14.00 14.75 9.01
C SER A 19 -14.36 15.83 10.03
N THR A 20 -14.67 15.43 11.26
CA THR A 20 -15.02 16.37 12.35
C THR A 20 -13.82 16.80 13.18
N TRP A 21 -12.64 16.24 12.92
CA TRP A 21 -11.45 16.45 13.75
C TRP A 21 -10.34 17.27 13.10
N MET A 22 -10.50 17.56 11.81
CA MET A 22 -9.59 18.43 11.06
C MET A 22 -10.22 19.80 10.91
N ASP A 23 -9.40 20.85 10.95
CA ASP A 23 -9.80 22.18 10.51
C ASP A 23 -9.93 22.23 8.98
N ASP A 24 -10.65 23.23 8.45
CA ASP A 24 -10.93 23.33 7.02
C ASP A 24 -9.68 23.57 6.16
N THR A 25 -8.64 24.23 6.69
CA THR A 25 -7.37 24.43 5.97
C THR A 25 -6.67 23.09 5.78
N SER A 26 -6.57 22.29 6.84
CA SER A 26 -5.95 20.96 6.78
C SER A 26 -6.77 19.98 5.93
N LYS A 27 -8.10 20.06 5.95
CA LYS A 27 -8.97 19.27 5.04
C LYS A 27 -8.70 19.60 3.58
N ASN A 28 -8.73 20.88 3.22
CA ASN A 28 -8.53 21.30 1.83
C ASN A 28 -7.18 20.86 1.29
N ARG A 29 -6.10 21.05 2.05
CA ARG A 29 -4.77 20.56 1.68
C ARG A 29 -4.70 19.03 1.58
N SER A 30 -5.45 18.31 2.42
CA SER A 30 -5.48 16.84 2.37
C SER A 30 -6.21 16.34 1.13
N VAL A 31 -7.29 17.04 0.72
CA VAL A 31 -8.00 16.77 -0.54
C VAL A 31 -7.08 17.06 -1.74
N GLU A 32 -6.35 18.18 -1.74
CA GLU A 32 -5.37 18.50 -2.79
C GLU A 32 -4.31 17.41 -2.91
N LYS A 33 -3.77 16.93 -1.77
CA LYS A 33 -2.80 15.83 -1.77
C LYS A 33 -3.40 14.54 -2.32
N ALA A 34 -4.61 14.16 -1.89
CA ALA A 34 -5.27 12.93 -2.33
C ALA A 34 -5.57 12.95 -3.84
N LEU A 35 -5.94 14.11 -4.39
CA LEU A 35 -6.14 14.31 -5.82
C LEU A 35 -4.83 14.28 -6.61
N ALA A 36 -3.72 14.67 -6.00
CA ALA A 36 -2.40 14.69 -6.61
C ALA A 36 -1.66 13.34 -6.55
N ILE A 37 -2.25 12.30 -5.95
CA ILE A 37 -1.64 10.96 -5.91
C ILE A 37 -1.54 10.41 -7.34
N ASP A 38 -0.31 10.12 -7.79
CA ASP A 38 -0.03 9.50 -9.08
C ASP A 38 -0.17 7.97 -8.99
N GLU A 39 -0.94 7.34 -9.88
CA GLU A 39 -1.13 5.89 -9.91
C GLU A 39 -0.26 5.20 -10.97
N LYS A 40 0.43 4.12 -10.57
CA LYS A 40 1.16 3.20 -11.45
C LYS A 40 0.54 1.80 -11.38
N ILE A 41 0.13 1.23 -12.51
CA ILE A 41 -0.64 -0.02 -12.55
C ILE A 41 -0.03 -0.98 -13.57
N GLY A 42 0.38 -2.17 -13.13
CA GLY A 42 0.95 -3.20 -13.97
C GLY A 42 2.45 -3.01 -14.17
N TYR A 43 2.83 -2.35 -15.26
CA TYR A 43 4.22 -2.12 -15.64
C TYR A 43 4.37 -0.83 -16.48
N PRO A 44 5.57 -0.23 -16.52
CA PRO A 44 5.87 0.89 -17.40
C PRO A 44 5.60 0.56 -18.87
N ASP A 45 5.03 1.49 -19.62
CA ASP A 45 4.65 1.29 -21.04
C ASP A 45 5.80 0.76 -21.91
N TYR A 46 7.05 1.15 -21.62
CA TYR A 46 8.22 0.70 -22.39
C TYR A 46 8.46 -0.82 -22.32
N LEU A 47 7.98 -1.51 -21.28
CA LEU A 47 8.10 -2.98 -21.18
C LEU A 47 7.09 -3.71 -22.06
N GLY A 48 5.97 -3.08 -22.40
CA GLY A 48 4.97 -3.63 -23.34
C GLY A 48 5.17 -3.16 -24.78
N SER A 49 6.16 -2.32 -25.03
CA SER A 49 6.42 -1.72 -26.34
C SER A 49 7.15 -2.70 -27.27
N THR A 50 6.82 -2.66 -28.56
CA THR A 50 7.62 -3.35 -29.59
C THR A 50 8.97 -2.67 -29.85
N ASN A 51 9.13 -1.41 -29.43
CA ASN A 51 10.40 -0.69 -29.49
C ASN A 51 11.20 -0.94 -28.21
N THR A 52 12.28 -1.73 -28.33
CA THR A 52 13.14 -2.14 -27.22
C THR A 52 14.24 -1.13 -26.87
N THR A 53 14.37 -0.02 -27.63
CA THR A 53 15.50 0.92 -27.51
C THR A 53 15.71 1.43 -26.08
N THR A 54 14.61 1.77 -25.38
CA THR A 54 14.69 2.22 -23.98
C THR A 54 15.23 1.13 -23.06
N LEU A 55 14.73 -0.11 -23.23
CA LEU A 55 15.13 -1.25 -22.41
C LEU A 55 16.59 -1.64 -22.68
N ASP A 56 16.98 -1.73 -23.96
CA ASP A 56 18.34 -2.05 -24.39
C ASP A 56 19.34 -1.02 -23.85
N LYS A 57 18.98 0.27 -23.87
CA LYS A 57 19.80 1.35 -23.30
C LYS A 57 19.93 1.24 -21.78
N MET A 58 18.88 0.84 -21.06
CA MET A 58 18.94 0.64 -19.60
C MET A 58 19.91 -0.49 -19.23
N TYR A 59 19.98 -1.55 -20.05
CA TYR A 59 20.81 -2.72 -19.78
C TYR A 59 22.13 -2.76 -20.56
N GLN A 60 22.51 -1.68 -21.26
CA GLN A 60 23.71 -1.65 -22.10
C GLN A 60 25.01 -1.97 -21.35
N ASP A 61 25.08 -1.62 -20.06
CA ASP A 61 26.27 -1.84 -19.20
C ASP A 61 26.27 -3.22 -18.51
N TYR A 62 25.19 -4.00 -18.65
CA TYR A 62 24.97 -5.30 -18.03
C TYR A 62 25.57 -6.44 -18.87
N VAL A 63 26.87 -6.33 -19.15
CA VAL A 63 27.64 -7.35 -19.87
C VAL A 63 28.22 -8.35 -18.87
N PHE A 64 27.82 -9.62 -19.00
CA PHE A 64 28.14 -10.71 -18.08
C PHE A 64 29.05 -11.78 -18.71
N SER A 65 29.81 -12.48 -17.88
CA SER A 65 30.61 -13.65 -18.26
C SER A 65 29.96 -14.94 -17.76
N ASP A 66 30.61 -16.09 -18.00
CA ASP A 66 30.13 -17.37 -17.48
C ASP A 66 30.38 -17.54 -15.96
N SER A 67 31.10 -16.62 -15.32
CA SER A 67 31.40 -16.66 -13.89
C SER A 67 30.31 -15.97 -13.07
N TYR A 68 29.53 -16.75 -12.32
CA TYR A 68 28.52 -16.24 -11.41
C TYR A 68 29.07 -15.22 -10.41
N LEU A 69 30.25 -15.49 -9.83
CA LEU A 69 30.87 -14.59 -8.87
C LEU A 69 31.26 -13.25 -9.51
N SER A 70 31.85 -13.30 -10.71
CA SER A 70 32.22 -12.09 -11.45
C SER A 70 30.99 -11.26 -11.83
N ASN A 71 29.91 -11.92 -12.26
CA ASN A 71 28.63 -11.26 -12.56
C ASN A 71 28.02 -10.61 -11.32
N THR A 72 28.14 -11.25 -10.16
CA THR A 72 27.68 -10.69 -8.88
C THR A 72 28.43 -9.41 -8.53
N PHE A 73 29.76 -9.41 -8.62
CA PHE A 73 30.54 -8.19 -8.38
C PHE A 73 30.24 -7.09 -9.41
N LYS A 74 30.05 -7.45 -10.67
CA LYS A 74 29.67 -6.51 -11.73
C LYS A 74 28.32 -5.87 -11.45
N LEU A 75 27.31 -6.64 -11.05
CA LEU A 75 25.99 -6.14 -10.65
C LEU A 75 26.08 -5.16 -9.48
N LEU A 76 26.85 -5.49 -8.44
CA LEU A 76 27.05 -4.61 -7.29
C LEU A 76 27.72 -3.29 -7.69
N GLN A 77 28.71 -3.35 -8.59
CA GLN A 77 29.37 -2.16 -9.12
C GLN A 77 28.42 -1.26 -9.92
N ILE A 78 27.62 -1.84 -10.82
CA ILE A 78 26.63 -1.10 -11.62
C ILE A 78 25.63 -0.40 -10.69
N LYS A 79 25.02 -1.14 -9.74
CA LYS A 79 24.05 -0.57 -8.80
C LYS A 79 24.62 0.55 -7.93
N SER A 80 25.87 0.40 -7.49
CA SER A 80 26.57 1.45 -6.73
C SER A 80 26.75 2.71 -7.57
N ASN A 81 27.20 2.57 -8.82
CA ASN A 81 27.38 3.69 -9.73
C ASN A 81 26.05 4.39 -10.09
N GLU A 82 24.99 3.64 -10.34
CA GLU A 82 23.64 4.18 -10.57
C GLU A 82 23.17 5.01 -9.35
N SER A 83 23.34 4.46 -8.14
CA SER A 83 22.96 5.13 -6.89
C SER A 83 23.78 6.39 -6.60
N LEU A 84 25.02 6.48 -7.10
CA LEU A 84 25.85 7.68 -6.98
C LEU A 84 25.49 8.73 -8.05
N ARG A 85 25.07 8.32 -9.25
CA ARG A 85 24.67 9.23 -10.33
C ARG A 85 23.43 10.06 -9.97
N ILE A 86 22.45 9.44 -9.32
CA ILE A 86 21.19 10.12 -8.94
C ILE A 86 21.39 11.31 -7.99
N LEU A 87 22.56 11.46 -7.35
CA LEU A 87 22.86 12.60 -6.46
C LEU A 87 22.77 13.96 -7.17
N ARG A 88 23.00 14.01 -8.49
CA ARG A 88 22.99 15.25 -9.27
C ARG A 88 21.80 15.36 -10.24
N ASP A 89 21.03 14.29 -10.36
CA ASP A 89 19.88 14.26 -11.25
C ASP A 89 18.62 14.75 -10.51
N PRO A 90 17.70 15.45 -11.20
CA PRO A 90 16.40 15.75 -10.63
C PRO A 90 15.62 14.46 -10.35
N ILE A 91 14.76 14.49 -9.34
CA ILE A 91 13.86 13.36 -9.07
C ILE A 91 12.89 13.22 -10.25
N ASP A 92 12.99 12.11 -10.98
CA ASP A 92 11.96 11.72 -11.94
C ASP A 92 10.74 11.19 -11.19
N ARG A 93 9.66 11.97 -11.18
CA ARG A 93 8.40 11.58 -10.56
C ARG A 93 7.60 10.59 -11.40
N LYS A 94 7.93 10.42 -12.68
CA LYS A 94 7.30 9.42 -13.56
C LYS A 94 7.94 8.04 -13.42
N ASP A 95 9.11 7.98 -12.81
CA ASP A 95 9.78 6.74 -12.46
C ASP A 95 8.86 5.85 -11.61
N TRP A 96 8.86 4.55 -11.93
CA TRP A 96 8.11 3.51 -11.20
C TRP A 96 8.87 3.02 -9.97
N GLY A 97 10.07 3.57 -9.75
CA GLY A 97 10.96 3.13 -8.69
C GLY A 97 11.60 1.78 -9.00
N THR A 98 12.06 1.10 -7.96
CA THR A 98 12.89 -0.11 -8.07
C THR A 98 12.11 -1.42 -8.02
N SER A 99 10.78 -1.39 -7.93
CA SER A 99 9.96 -2.60 -7.80
C SER A 99 9.66 -3.23 -9.17
N PRO A 100 10.17 -4.44 -9.47
CA PRO A 100 9.83 -5.14 -10.69
C PRO A 100 8.32 -5.43 -10.82
N PRO A 101 7.77 -5.42 -12.04
CA PRO A 101 6.35 -5.71 -12.29
C PRO A 101 5.87 -7.08 -11.80
N THR A 102 6.79 -8.03 -11.62
CA THR A 102 6.50 -9.41 -11.20
C THR A 102 6.26 -9.56 -9.70
N ILE A 103 6.50 -8.50 -8.90
CA ILE A 103 6.32 -8.53 -7.45
C ILE A 103 4.82 -8.65 -7.11
N VAL A 104 4.50 -9.51 -6.15
CA VAL A 104 3.17 -9.62 -5.54
C VAL A 104 3.14 -8.71 -4.30
N ASN A 105 3.03 -7.41 -4.53
CA ASN A 105 2.92 -6.40 -3.47
C ASN A 105 2.31 -5.11 -4.03
N ALA A 106 2.00 -4.14 -3.16
CA ALA A 106 1.68 -2.76 -3.53
C ALA A 106 2.51 -1.79 -2.67
N PHE A 107 2.62 -0.55 -3.12
CA PHE A 107 3.48 0.45 -2.48
C PHE A 107 2.96 1.87 -2.61
N TYR A 108 3.19 2.67 -1.56
CA TYR A 108 3.12 4.12 -1.58
C TYR A 108 4.51 4.73 -1.42
N SER A 109 4.82 5.75 -2.23
CA SER A 109 6.07 6.50 -2.17
C SER A 109 5.79 7.94 -1.72
N PRO A 110 6.09 8.31 -0.45
CA PRO A 110 5.86 9.68 0.02
C PRO A 110 6.58 10.76 -0.80
N PRO A 111 7.87 10.61 -1.18
CA PRO A 111 8.58 11.63 -1.98
C PRO A 111 8.05 11.80 -3.40
N ARG A 112 7.34 10.81 -3.95
CA ARG A 112 6.71 10.89 -5.27
C ARG A 112 5.20 11.16 -5.21
N ASN A 113 4.59 11.13 -4.01
CA ASN A 113 3.14 11.07 -3.81
C ASN A 113 2.48 10.08 -4.78
N GLN A 114 2.98 8.84 -4.80
CA GLN A 114 2.66 7.85 -5.84
C GLN A 114 2.24 6.52 -5.22
N ILE A 115 1.17 5.91 -5.75
CA ILE A 115 0.77 4.53 -5.45
C ILE A 115 1.11 3.62 -6.62
N SER A 116 1.64 2.43 -6.33
CA SER A 116 2.07 1.46 -7.34
C SER A 116 1.49 0.08 -7.09
N PHE A 117 0.85 -0.48 -8.12
CA PHE A 117 0.30 -1.84 -8.14
C PHE A 117 0.94 -2.63 -9.29
N PRO A 118 2.12 -3.26 -9.07
CA PRO A 118 2.77 -4.16 -10.02
C PRO A 118 1.82 -5.21 -10.62
N ALA A 119 2.09 -5.68 -11.83
CA ALA A 119 1.29 -6.71 -12.49
C ALA A 119 1.15 -7.99 -11.63
N GLY A 120 2.17 -8.33 -10.85
CA GLY A 120 2.18 -9.48 -9.95
C GLY A 120 1.11 -9.45 -8.86
N ILE A 121 0.65 -8.29 -8.37
CA ILE A 121 -0.47 -8.24 -7.41
C ILE A 121 -1.85 -8.21 -8.10
N LEU A 122 -1.92 -7.90 -9.40
CA LEU A 122 -3.17 -7.78 -10.15
C LEU A 122 -3.74 -9.13 -10.61
N GLN A 123 -3.77 -10.10 -9.69
CA GLN A 123 -4.28 -11.45 -9.87
C GLN A 123 -5.05 -11.91 -8.64
N MET A 124 -5.70 -13.07 -8.70
CA MET A 124 -6.36 -13.66 -7.53
C MET A 124 -5.33 -13.92 -6.42
N PRO A 125 -5.69 -13.69 -5.14
CA PRO A 125 -7.01 -13.31 -4.63
C PRO A 125 -7.33 -11.80 -4.65
N PHE A 126 -6.40 -10.94 -5.05
CA PHE A 126 -6.54 -9.48 -4.96
C PHE A 126 -7.39 -8.87 -6.07
N PHE A 127 -7.28 -9.39 -7.30
CA PHE A 127 -8.00 -8.86 -8.45
C PHE A 127 -8.37 -9.94 -9.48
N ASN A 128 -9.62 -9.91 -9.92
CA ASN A 128 -10.12 -10.63 -11.08
C ASN A 128 -11.26 -9.84 -11.73
N ARG A 129 -11.10 -9.48 -13.00
CA ARG A 129 -12.07 -8.65 -13.74
C ARG A 129 -13.50 -9.22 -13.72
N ASP A 130 -13.60 -10.53 -13.79
CA ASP A 130 -14.86 -11.27 -13.98
C ASP A 130 -15.45 -11.73 -12.64
N ALA A 131 -14.74 -11.49 -11.53
CA ALA A 131 -15.21 -11.74 -10.17
C ALA A 131 -16.21 -10.66 -9.69
N PRO A 132 -17.09 -11.02 -8.73
CA PRO A 132 -17.92 -10.05 -8.03
C PRO A 132 -17.10 -8.89 -7.43
N LYS A 133 -17.66 -7.68 -7.40
CA LYS A 133 -16.91 -6.47 -7.03
C LYS A 133 -16.48 -6.46 -5.57
N TYR A 134 -17.22 -7.08 -4.65
CA TYR A 134 -16.75 -7.23 -3.26
C TYR A 134 -15.40 -7.94 -3.12
N LEU A 135 -15.03 -8.82 -4.07
CA LEU A 135 -13.73 -9.48 -4.06
C LEU A 135 -12.60 -8.55 -4.55
N ASN A 136 -12.92 -7.63 -5.45
CA ASN A 136 -11.97 -6.71 -6.06
C ASN A 136 -11.77 -5.43 -5.25
N TYR A 137 -12.82 -4.95 -4.57
CA TYR A 137 -12.77 -3.77 -3.69
C TYR A 137 -12.06 -4.08 -2.36
N GLY A 138 -11.08 -4.99 -2.35
CA GLY A 138 -10.29 -5.29 -1.17
C GLY A 138 -9.49 -4.08 -0.67
N ALA A 139 -9.00 -4.16 0.57
CA ALA A 139 -8.38 -3.05 1.28
C ALA A 139 -7.09 -2.51 0.63
N VAL A 140 -6.42 -3.24 -0.28
CA VAL A 140 -5.08 -2.91 -0.79
C VAL A 140 -5.00 -1.52 -1.41
N ILE A 141 -5.99 -1.10 -2.22
CA ILE A 141 -5.95 0.24 -2.84
C ILE A 141 -6.13 1.33 -1.78
N GLY A 142 -7.09 1.14 -0.88
CA GLY A 142 -7.31 2.08 0.23
C GLY A 142 -6.08 2.16 1.13
N HIS A 143 -5.43 1.03 1.42
CA HIS A 143 -4.20 0.94 2.22
C HIS A 143 -3.11 1.85 1.66
N GLU A 144 -2.81 1.74 0.37
CA GLU A 144 -1.79 2.59 -0.28
C GLU A 144 -2.19 4.08 -0.34
N ILE A 145 -3.48 4.40 -0.46
CA ILE A 145 -3.96 5.79 -0.38
C ILE A 145 -3.78 6.33 1.04
N THR A 146 -4.15 5.55 2.05
CA THR A 146 -4.05 5.92 3.46
C THR A 146 -2.58 6.12 3.89
N HIS A 147 -1.62 5.39 3.31
CA HIS A 147 -0.18 5.66 3.54
C HIS A 147 0.23 7.09 3.20
N GLY A 148 -0.48 7.79 2.32
CA GLY A 148 -0.28 9.24 2.11
C GLY A 148 -0.59 10.10 3.33
N PHE A 149 -1.30 9.57 4.33
CA PHE A 149 -1.85 10.30 5.45
C PHE A 149 -1.60 9.61 6.81
N ASP A 150 -0.81 8.54 6.83
CA ASP A 150 -0.32 7.90 8.05
C ASP A 150 0.68 8.80 8.80
N ASP A 151 1.30 8.27 9.86
CA ASP A 151 2.21 9.04 10.71
C ASP A 151 3.47 9.55 9.99
N SER A 152 3.90 8.86 8.93
CA SER A 152 5.04 9.22 8.08
C SER A 152 4.59 10.03 6.86
N GLY A 153 3.62 9.52 6.10
CA GLY A 153 3.12 10.10 4.87
C GLY A 153 2.54 11.49 5.05
N ARG A 154 1.86 11.77 6.18
CA ARG A 154 1.36 13.13 6.49
C ARG A 154 2.46 14.19 6.55
N GLN A 155 3.73 13.81 6.71
CA GLN A 155 4.85 14.74 6.80
C GLN A 155 5.28 15.25 5.42
N TYR A 156 4.70 14.71 4.34
CA TYR A 156 4.97 15.08 2.96
C TYR A 156 3.77 15.79 2.36
N ASP A 157 3.98 16.90 1.65
CA ASP A 157 2.91 17.59 0.93
C ASP A 157 2.52 16.86 -0.37
N LYS A 158 1.62 17.45 -1.16
CA LYS A 158 1.16 16.92 -2.46
C LYS A 158 2.29 16.74 -3.49
N ASP A 159 3.39 17.47 -3.31
CA ASP A 159 4.55 17.46 -4.19
C ASP A 159 5.66 16.55 -3.64
N GLY A 160 5.42 15.84 -2.54
CA GLY A 160 6.40 14.95 -1.92
C GLY A 160 7.51 15.68 -1.16
N ASN A 161 7.33 16.95 -0.80
CA ASN A 161 8.28 17.68 0.04
C ASN A 161 7.97 17.44 1.51
N ARG A 162 9.01 17.21 2.32
CA ARG A 162 8.85 17.05 3.77
C ARG A 162 8.63 18.41 4.44
N VAL A 163 7.38 18.78 4.66
CA VAL A 163 6.96 20.07 5.25
C VAL A 163 5.76 19.88 6.18
N SER A 164 5.59 20.76 7.16
CA SER A 164 4.38 20.76 7.99
C SER A 164 3.28 21.55 7.29
N TRP A 165 2.28 20.85 6.76
CA TRP A 165 1.18 21.45 5.99
C TRP A 165 -0.19 21.28 6.66
N TRP A 166 -0.27 20.64 7.82
CA TRP A 166 -1.43 20.72 8.72
C TRP A 166 -1.23 21.80 9.78
N THR A 167 -2.34 22.30 10.32
CA THR A 167 -2.33 23.18 11.49
C THR A 167 -1.88 22.40 12.73
N PRO A 168 -1.34 23.08 13.76
CA PRO A 168 -1.02 22.45 15.05
C PRO A 168 -2.21 21.71 15.66
N GLU A 169 -3.41 22.31 15.59
CA GLU A 169 -4.63 21.73 16.17
C GLU A 169 -5.00 20.40 15.49
N THR A 170 -4.91 20.33 14.15
CA THR A 170 -5.14 19.08 13.41
C THR A 170 -4.06 18.04 13.72
N ILE A 171 -2.81 18.46 13.91
CA ILE A 171 -1.71 17.54 14.29
C ILE A 171 -1.97 16.93 15.66
N ASP A 172 -2.40 17.72 16.65
CA ASP A 172 -2.73 17.23 17.98
C ASP A 172 -3.90 16.24 17.95
N GLN A 173 -4.95 16.55 17.18
CA GLN A 173 -6.09 15.66 16.96
C GLN A 173 -5.70 14.36 16.25
N PHE A 174 -4.75 14.42 15.30
CA PHE A 174 -4.19 13.24 14.65
C PHE A 174 -3.42 12.37 15.65
N ILE A 175 -2.55 12.98 16.46
CA ILE A 175 -1.75 12.28 17.47
C ILE A 175 -2.68 11.55 18.46
N GLN A 176 -3.73 12.21 18.96
CA GLN A 176 -4.69 11.60 19.87
C GLN A 176 -5.36 10.35 19.29
N ARG A 177 -5.77 10.39 18.02
CA ARG A 177 -6.41 9.25 17.32
C ARG A 177 -5.42 8.14 17.04
N LYS A 178 -4.23 8.49 16.58
CA LYS A 178 -3.14 7.55 16.38
C LYS A 178 -2.79 6.80 17.66
N THR A 179 -2.76 7.49 18.81
CA THR A 179 -2.50 6.86 20.12
C THR A 179 -3.54 5.78 20.44
N CYS A 180 -4.80 5.93 20.01
CA CYS A 180 -5.81 4.86 20.18
C CYS A 180 -5.40 3.59 19.41
N ILE A 181 -4.96 3.72 18.16
CA ILE A 181 -4.46 2.59 17.35
C ILE A 181 -3.22 1.98 18.00
N VAL A 182 -2.24 2.81 18.40
CA VAL A 182 -1.03 2.33 19.08
C VAL A 182 -1.39 1.51 20.33
N ASN A 183 -2.31 2.02 21.16
CA ASN A 183 -2.72 1.35 22.39
C ASN A 183 -3.47 0.04 22.10
N GLN A 184 -4.37 0.02 21.10
CA GLN A 184 -5.08 -1.18 20.69
C GLN A 184 -4.10 -2.28 20.30
N TYR A 185 -3.19 -1.99 19.36
CA TYR A 185 -2.27 -2.99 18.85
C TYR A 185 -1.22 -3.41 19.88
N SER A 186 -0.83 -2.51 20.80
CA SER A 186 0.09 -2.85 21.89
C SER A 186 -0.51 -3.83 22.91
N ASN A 187 -1.83 -4.02 22.92
CA ASN A 187 -2.51 -4.98 23.78
C ASN A 187 -2.64 -6.38 23.13
N PHE A 188 -2.25 -6.55 21.86
CA PHE A 188 -2.28 -7.86 21.22
C PHE A 188 -1.10 -8.72 21.67
N VAL A 189 -1.42 -9.91 22.19
CA VAL A 189 -0.44 -10.90 22.66
C VAL A 189 -0.37 -12.04 21.67
N VAL A 190 0.83 -12.33 21.19
CA VAL A 190 1.12 -13.48 20.34
C VAL A 190 1.41 -14.66 21.24
N ALA A 191 0.36 -15.42 21.55
CA ALA A 191 0.37 -16.50 22.54
C ALA A 191 1.49 -17.52 22.29
N GLN A 192 1.78 -17.81 21.03
CA GLN A 192 2.78 -18.80 20.61
C GLN A 192 4.22 -18.46 21.07
N ILE A 193 4.53 -17.17 21.26
CA ILE A 193 5.87 -16.70 21.69
C ILE A 193 5.84 -15.81 22.92
N ASN A 194 4.66 -15.61 23.52
CA ASN A 194 4.42 -14.78 24.70
C ASN A 194 5.05 -13.38 24.58
N GLN A 195 4.87 -12.74 23.43
CA GLN A 195 5.31 -11.37 23.16
C GLN A 195 4.12 -10.51 22.73
N THR A 196 4.17 -9.23 23.06
CA THR A 196 3.18 -8.24 22.63
C THR A 196 3.59 -7.58 21.33
N VAL A 197 2.64 -7.28 20.47
CA VAL A 197 2.89 -6.46 19.27
C VAL A 197 3.36 -5.07 19.69
N ASN A 198 4.38 -4.53 19.03
CA ASN A 198 4.78 -3.14 19.22
C ASN A 198 3.87 -2.20 18.41
N GLY A 199 2.86 -1.62 19.06
CA GLY A 199 1.91 -0.73 18.40
C GLY A 199 2.54 0.56 17.85
N ASN A 200 3.65 1.04 18.44
CA ASN A 200 4.37 2.21 17.93
C ASN A 200 5.08 1.90 16.61
N GLN A 201 5.72 0.74 16.51
CA GLN A 201 6.48 0.39 15.31
C GLN A 201 5.56 -0.08 14.17
N THR A 202 4.35 -0.55 14.49
CA THR A 202 3.33 -0.95 13.49
C THR A 202 2.33 0.14 13.11
N GLN A 203 2.41 1.32 13.73
CA GLN A 203 1.35 2.33 13.65
C GLN A 203 1.00 2.77 12.22
N GLY A 204 1.99 2.90 11.33
CA GLY A 204 1.76 3.33 9.94
C GLY A 204 0.91 2.32 9.18
N GLU A 205 1.29 1.03 9.25
CA GLU A 205 0.55 -0.06 8.63
C GLU A 205 -0.82 -0.26 9.28
N ASN A 206 -0.92 -0.13 10.61
CA ASN A 206 -2.20 -0.25 11.30
C ASN A 206 -3.17 0.87 10.90
N ILE A 207 -2.68 2.11 10.75
CA ILE A 207 -3.48 3.23 10.22
C ILE A 207 -3.94 2.89 8.79
N ALA A 208 -3.04 2.40 7.95
CA ALA A 208 -3.31 2.07 6.57
C ALA A 208 -4.31 0.91 6.40
N ASP A 209 -4.21 -0.16 7.21
CA ASP A 209 -5.18 -1.26 7.19
C ASP A 209 -6.58 -0.78 7.60
N ASN A 210 -6.67 0.00 8.69
CA ASN A 210 -7.95 0.52 9.20
C ASN A 210 -8.59 1.56 8.26
N GLY A 211 -7.79 2.45 7.68
CA GLY A 211 -8.26 3.41 6.67
C GLY A 211 -8.68 2.70 5.40
N GLY A 212 -7.82 1.82 4.90
CA GLY A 212 -8.00 1.11 3.63
C GLY A 212 -9.23 0.24 3.60
N ILE A 213 -9.49 -0.56 4.64
CA ILE A 213 -10.70 -1.39 4.70
C ILE A 213 -11.97 -0.53 4.77
N LYS A 214 -11.93 0.59 5.51
CA LYS A 214 -13.07 1.50 5.68
C LYS A 214 -13.42 2.23 4.39
N GLU A 215 -12.43 2.81 3.73
CA GLU A 215 -12.58 3.51 2.45
C GLU A 215 -13.08 2.56 1.36
N SER A 216 -12.51 1.36 1.29
CA SER A 216 -12.87 0.36 0.30
C SER A 216 -14.29 -0.18 0.52
N PHE A 217 -14.68 -0.41 1.78
CA PHE A 217 -16.04 -0.82 2.10
C PHE A 217 -17.08 0.25 1.75
N TYR A 218 -16.80 1.52 2.05
CA TYR A 218 -17.70 2.61 1.70
C TYR A 218 -17.79 2.82 0.18
N ALA A 219 -16.69 2.70 -0.55
CA ALA A 219 -16.68 2.75 -2.01
C ALA A 219 -17.52 1.61 -2.59
N TYR A 220 -17.40 0.40 -2.02
CA TYR A 220 -18.19 -0.76 -2.41
C TYR A 220 -19.68 -0.58 -2.11
N LYS A 221 -20.05 -0.09 -0.92
CA LYS A 221 -21.46 0.19 -0.58
C LYS A 221 -22.10 1.19 -1.53
N LYS A 222 -21.37 2.23 -1.96
CA LYS A 222 -21.86 3.19 -2.95
C LYS A 222 -22.09 2.54 -4.32
N LEU A 223 -21.19 1.64 -4.72
CA LEU A 223 -21.35 0.90 -5.97
C LEU A 223 -22.64 0.05 -5.96
N LEU A 224 -22.95 -0.59 -4.82
CA LEU A 224 -24.16 -1.39 -4.64
C LEU A 224 -25.46 -0.62 -4.83
N LEU A 225 -25.46 0.71 -4.67
CA LEU A 225 -26.64 1.55 -4.95
C LEU A 225 -27.01 1.58 -6.44
N THR A 226 -26.05 1.25 -7.31
CA THR A 226 -26.21 1.35 -8.78
C THR A 226 -26.08 0.02 -9.50
N LYS A 227 -25.44 -0.98 -8.87
CA LYS A 227 -25.15 -2.30 -9.46
C LYS A 227 -25.29 -3.38 -8.40
N ASN A 228 -26.14 -4.37 -8.62
CA ASN A 228 -26.19 -5.56 -7.77
C ASN A 228 -25.10 -6.54 -8.19
N ASP A 229 -24.30 -6.97 -7.22
CA ASP A 229 -23.33 -8.05 -7.40
C ASP A 229 -23.98 -9.42 -7.20
N LYS A 230 -23.47 -10.40 -7.94
CA LYS A 230 -23.89 -11.80 -7.81
C LYS A 230 -23.31 -12.39 -6.51
N SER A 231 -24.13 -13.16 -5.80
CA SER A 231 -23.64 -14.03 -4.72
C SER A 231 -22.77 -15.16 -5.28
N LEU A 232 -21.86 -15.69 -4.46
CA LEU A 232 -21.04 -16.84 -4.82
C LEU A 232 -21.84 -18.14 -4.68
N PRO A 233 -21.72 -19.09 -5.64
CA PRO A 233 -22.30 -20.42 -5.48
C PRO A 233 -21.77 -21.10 -4.20
N GLY A 234 -22.67 -21.62 -3.37
CA GLY A 234 -22.34 -22.26 -2.09
C GLY A 234 -22.18 -21.31 -0.91
N LEU A 235 -22.33 -19.99 -1.13
CA LEU A 235 -22.26 -18.96 -0.08
C LEU A 235 -23.47 -18.02 -0.14
N GLN A 236 -24.61 -18.50 -0.62
CA GLN A 236 -25.83 -17.69 -0.78
C GLN A 236 -26.43 -17.21 0.55
N ASP A 237 -26.07 -17.87 1.66
CA ASP A 237 -26.50 -17.48 3.00
C ASP A 237 -25.76 -16.23 3.53
N TYR A 238 -24.72 -15.77 2.83
CA TYR A 238 -23.99 -14.55 3.17
C TYR A 238 -24.42 -13.38 2.29
N SER A 239 -24.59 -12.21 2.93
CA SER A 239 -24.76 -10.95 2.20
C SER A 239 -23.48 -10.56 1.47
N ASN A 240 -23.64 -9.74 0.44
CA ASN A 240 -22.53 -9.16 -0.32
C ASN A 240 -21.55 -8.36 0.58
N GLU A 241 -22.03 -7.71 1.63
CA GLU A 241 -21.19 -7.05 2.65
C GLU A 241 -20.46 -8.05 3.55
N GLN A 242 -21.10 -9.15 3.94
CA GLN A 242 -20.41 -10.20 4.70
C GLN A 242 -19.30 -10.84 3.87
N LEU A 243 -19.58 -11.12 2.59
CA LEU A 243 -18.59 -11.65 1.66
C LEU A 243 -17.40 -10.70 1.44
N PHE A 244 -17.61 -9.38 1.46
CA PHE A 244 -16.54 -8.40 1.44
C PHE A 244 -15.55 -8.60 2.60
N PHE A 245 -16.05 -8.69 3.84
CA PHE A 245 -15.18 -8.86 5.02
C PHE A 245 -14.55 -10.24 5.08
N ILE A 246 -15.30 -11.30 4.75
CA ILE A 246 -14.77 -12.67 4.68
C ILE A 246 -13.63 -12.75 3.66
N TRP A 247 -13.76 -12.10 2.50
CA TRP A 247 -12.71 -12.12 1.48
C TRP A 247 -11.45 -11.38 1.93
N ASN A 248 -11.61 -10.19 2.52
CA ASN A 248 -10.47 -9.42 3.02
C ASN A 248 -9.73 -10.18 4.14
N ALA A 249 -10.45 -10.85 5.03
CA ALA A 249 -9.83 -11.73 6.04
C ALA A 249 -9.13 -12.94 5.39
N ARG A 250 -9.73 -13.54 4.35
CA ARG A 250 -9.15 -14.69 3.64
C ARG A 250 -7.81 -14.37 2.98
N ILE A 251 -7.63 -13.15 2.47
CA ILE A 251 -6.36 -12.70 1.86
C ILE A 251 -5.20 -12.76 2.87
N ARG A 252 -5.51 -12.63 4.17
CA ARG A 252 -4.55 -12.71 5.28
C ARG A 252 -4.33 -14.14 5.80
N CYS A 253 -5.00 -15.15 5.25
CA CYS A 253 -4.75 -16.52 5.66
C CYS A 253 -3.34 -16.95 5.22
N PHE A 254 -2.51 -17.32 6.19
CA PHE A 254 -1.24 -17.99 5.99
C PHE A 254 -1.24 -19.35 6.71
N TRP A 255 -0.27 -20.21 6.41
CA TRP A 255 -0.09 -21.50 7.08
C TRP A 255 1.14 -21.46 7.99
N GLU A 256 1.00 -22.01 9.19
CA GLU A 256 2.11 -22.21 10.11
C GLU A 256 2.97 -23.41 9.64
N TYR A 257 4.28 -23.22 9.47
CA TYR A 257 5.25 -24.30 9.20
C TYR A 257 6.20 -24.49 10.41
N ASN A 258 7.03 -25.53 10.41
CA ASN A 258 7.88 -25.92 11.55
C ASN A 258 8.83 -24.81 12.08
N ASP A 259 9.11 -23.75 11.30
CA ASP A 259 9.90 -22.57 11.71
C ASP A 259 9.05 -21.34 12.08
N TYR A 260 7.73 -21.49 12.20
CA TYR A 260 6.80 -20.38 12.41
C TYR A 260 7.09 -19.60 13.68
N LEU A 261 7.51 -20.25 14.77
CA LEU A 261 7.91 -19.54 15.99
C LEU A 261 9.14 -18.64 15.78
N ALA A 262 10.10 -19.08 14.96
CA ALA A 262 11.28 -18.28 14.62
C ALA A 262 10.91 -17.13 13.67
N TYR A 263 9.96 -17.36 12.75
CA TYR A 263 9.38 -16.32 11.90
C TYR A 263 8.63 -15.27 12.74
N LEU A 264 7.75 -15.69 13.65
CA LEU A 264 7.02 -14.80 14.56
C LEU A 264 7.96 -13.96 15.43
N LYS A 265 8.99 -14.59 16.01
CA LYS A 265 10.00 -13.85 16.77
C LYS A 265 10.70 -12.83 15.90
N ARG A 266 11.13 -13.18 14.69
CA ARG A 266 11.73 -12.22 13.76
C ARG A 266 10.75 -11.12 13.36
N LEU A 267 9.47 -11.43 13.15
CA LEU A 267 8.46 -10.44 12.84
C LEU A 267 8.28 -9.46 13.99
N ILE A 268 8.18 -9.91 15.24
CA ILE A 268 7.99 -9.01 16.39
C ILE A 268 9.28 -8.26 16.73
N GLU A 269 10.44 -8.94 16.70
CA GLU A 269 11.73 -8.36 17.10
C GLU A 269 12.30 -7.43 16.03
N LYS A 270 12.18 -7.78 14.75
CA LYS A 270 12.71 -6.97 13.66
C LYS A 270 11.66 -6.03 13.07
N GLN A 271 10.38 -6.42 13.07
CA GLN A 271 9.26 -5.70 12.42
C GLN A 271 9.71 -5.01 11.13
N SER A 272 10.44 -5.77 10.29
CA SER A 272 11.29 -5.24 9.21
C SER A 272 10.50 -4.64 8.04
N ASN A 273 9.18 -4.78 8.05
CA ASN A 273 8.24 -4.24 7.08
C ASN A 273 7.15 -3.37 7.74
N GLY A 274 7.26 -3.04 9.03
CA GLY A 274 6.27 -2.23 9.76
C GLY A 274 4.90 -2.88 9.99
N HIS A 275 4.65 -4.08 9.49
CA HIS A 275 3.34 -4.71 9.55
C HIS A 275 3.14 -5.50 10.85
N PRO A 276 1.94 -5.51 11.45
CA PRO A 276 1.61 -6.46 12.49
C PRO A 276 1.44 -7.87 11.86
N ILE A 277 1.33 -8.89 12.70
CA ILE A 277 1.03 -10.26 12.26
C ILE A 277 -0.35 -10.26 11.61
N ASP A 278 -0.50 -11.05 10.54
CA ASP A 278 -1.69 -11.08 9.69
C ASP A 278 -3.00 -11.36 10.47
N ASP A 279 -2.95 -12.13 11.56
CA ASP A 279 -4.11 -12.37 12.45
C ASP A 279 -4.67 -11.09 13.11
N PHE A 280 -3.82 -10.07 13.27
CA PHE A 280 -4.18 -8.78 13.88
C PHE A 280 -4.41 -7.67 12.85
N ARG A 281 -4.26 -7.96 11.56
CA ARG A 281 -4.52 -7.01 10.46
C ARG A 281 -5.99 -6.91 10.13
#